data_AF-A0A833ES31-F1
#
_entry.id   AF-A0A833ES31-F1
#
_cell.length_a   1.000
_cell.length_b   1.000
_cell.length_c   1.000
_cell.angle_alpha   90.00
_cell.angle_beta   90.00
_cell.angle_gamma   90.00
#
_symmetry.space_group_name_H-M   'P 1'
#
loop_
_entity.id
_entity.type
_entity.pdbx_description
1 polymer ?
#
loop_
_entity_poly.entity_id
_entity_poly.type
_entity_poly.pdbx_seq_one_letter_code
_entity_poly.pdbx_strand_id
1 'polypeptide(L)' 'HDPTKSIGRLKHPLLTPNEGEREGYVPNVVYSCGALIHNNELIIPYAMSDITSGIATVSVSDLIDNMRPL' A
#
# COMPACT_ATOMS: atom_id res chain seq x y z
N HIS A 1 7.34 -5.36 -23.08
CA HIS A 1 6.59 -4.25 -22.45
C HIS A 1 5.10 -4.43 -22.71
N ASP A 2 4.53 -5.51 -22.17
CA ASP A 2 3.11 -5.82 -22.31
C ASP A 2 2.48 -5.74 -20.91
N PRO A 3 1.67 -4.71 -20.60
CA PRO A 3 1.14 -4.48 -19.27
C PRO A 3 0.07 -5.49 -18.86
N THR A 4 -0.47 -6.29 -19.79
CA THR A 4 -1.41 -7.37 -19.44
C THR A 4 -0.69 -8.57 -18.82
N LYS A 5 0.65 -8.59 -18.84
CA LYS A 5 1.48 -9.62 -18.21
C LYS A 5 1.96 -9.14 -16.86
N SER A 6 1.47 -9.76 -15.80
CA SER A 6 2.02 -9.56 -14.47
C SER A 6 3.35 -10.33 -14.33
N ILE A 7 4.39 -9.66 -13.85
CA ILE A 7 5.76 -10.21 -13.76
C ILE A 7 6.26 -10.38 -12.32
N GLY A 8 5.51 -9.86 -11.34
CA GLY A 8 5.86 -10.01 -9.94
C GLY A 8 4.76 -9.52 -9.01
N ARG A 9 4.83 -9.97 -7.75
CA ARG A 9 3.89 -9.63 -6.69
C ARG A 9 4.55 -9.71 -5.33
N LEU A 10 4.14 -8.87 -4.38
CA LEU A 10 4.52 -9.04 -2.98
C LEU A 10 3.94 -10.33 -2.41
N LYS A 11 4.74 -11.04 -1.59
CA LYS A 11 4.26 -12.22 -0.85
C LYS A 11 3.25 -11.86 0.24
N HIS A 12 3.44 -10.70 0.85
CA HIS A 12 2.62 -10.19 1.95
C HIS A 12 1.97 -8.86 1.53
N PRO A 13 0.84 -8.46 2.14
CA PRO A 13 0.22 -7.18 1.83
C PRO A 13 1.19 -6.03 2.07
N LEU A 14 1.14 -5.01 1.21
CA LEU A 14 1.91 -3.78 1.40
C LEU A 14 1.43 -2.98 2.62
N LEU A 15 0.12 -2.95 2.83
CA LEU A 15 -0.52 -2.21 3.90
C LEU A 15 -1.57 -3.11 4.57
N THR A 16 -1.59 -3.11 5.90
CA THR A 16 -2.59 -3.77 6.73
C THR A 16 -2.96 -2.84 7.89
N PRO A 17 -4.20 -2.91 8.40
CA PRO A 17 -4.59 -2.10 9.55
C PRO A 17 -3.82 -2.53 10.80
N ASN A 18 -3.23 -1.57 11.51
CA ASN A 18 -2.69 -1.76 12.85
C ASN A 18 -3.82 -1.78 13.90
N GLU A 19 -3.50 -1.99 15.19
CA GLU A 19 -4.51 -2.13 16.25
C GLU A 19 -5.47 -0.94 16.35
N GLY A 20 -4.98 0.29 16.22
CA GLY A 20 -5.79 1.50 16.31
C GLY A 20 -6.60 1.80 15.04
N GLU A 21 -6.26 1.16 13.92
CA GLU A 21 -6.88 1.40 12.62
C GLU A 21 -8.04 0.44 12.32
N ARG A 22 -8.25 -0.57 13.17
CA ARG A 22 -9.26 -1.62 12.97
C ARG A 22 -10.66 -1.21 13.40
N GLU A 23 -10.76 -0.15 14.20
CA GLU A 23 -12.01 0.37 14.72
C GLU A 23 -12.57 1.47 13.81
N GLY A 24 -13.88 1.42 13.54
CA GLY A 24 -14.57 2.47 12.78
C GLY A 24 -15.87 1.99 12.14
N TYR A 25 -16.36 2.75 11.16
CA TYR A 25 -17.63 2.47 10.48
C TYR A 25 -17.58 1.14 9.72
N VAL A 26 -16.45 0.86 9.06
CA VAL A 26 -16.17 -0.45 8.45
C VAL A 26 -14.87 -1.00 9.03
N PRO A 27 -14.93 -1.93 10.00
CA PRO A 27 -13.74 -2.37 10.72
C PRO A 27 -12.80 -3.20 9.85
N ASN A 28 -11.50 -3.18 10.20
CA ASN A 28 -10.43 -3.94 9.54
C ASN A 28 -10.18 -3.60 8.06
N VAL A 29 -10.53 -2.40 7.61
CA VAL A 29 -10.32 -1.96 6.23
C VAL A 29 -9.27 -0.86 6.16
N VAL A 30 -8.35 -1.01 5.20
CA VAL A 30 -7.47 0.06 4.70
C VAL A 30 -7.59 0.11 3.18
N TYR A 31 -7.61 1.32 2.61
CA TYR A 31 -7.63 1.51 1.16
C TYR A 31 -6.93 2.80 0.77
N SER A 32 -6.39 2.81 -0.44
CA SER A 32 -5.75 3.99 -1.03
C SER A 32 -6.34 4.23 -2.41
N CYS A 33 -6.53 5.51 -2.75
CA CYS A 33 -7.03 5.96 -4.05
C CYS A 33 -5.93 6.57 -4.93
N GLY A 34 -4.69 6.62 -4.46
CA GLY A 34 -3.59 7.20 -5.19
C GLY A 34 -2.30 7.23 -4.37
N ALA A 35 -1.18 7.45 -5.06
CA ALA A 35 0.13 7.58 -4.43
C ALA A 35 0.99 8.56 -5.25
N LEU A 36 2.03 9.10 -4.61
CA LEU A 36 3.02 9.98 -5.23
C LEU A 36 4.40 9.36 -5.08
N ILE A 37 5.18 9.34 -6.15
CA ILE A 37 6.61 9.02 -6.08
C ILE A 37 7.41 10.33 -6.06
N HIS A 38 8.27 10.50 -5.06
CA HIS A 38 9.20 11.62 -4.98
C HIS A 38 10.53 11.16 -4.37
N ASN A 39 11.65 11.39 -5.06
CA ASN A 39 13.00 11.05 -4.59
C ASN A 39 13.12 9.60 -4.06
N ASN A 40 12.65 8.63 -4.84
CA ASN A 40 12.62 7.21 -4.48
C ASN A 40 11.68 6.82 -3.31
N GLU A 41 10.91 7.76 -2.75
CA GLU A 41 9.85 7.44 -1.78
C GLU A 41 8.50 7.33 -2.48
N LEU A 42 7.79 6.23 -2.24
CA LEU A 42 6.37 6.07 -2.54
C LEU A 42 5.56 6.56 -1.35
N ILE A 43 4.89 7.68 -1.51
CA ILE A 43 4.02 8.31 -0.51
C ILE A 43 2.58 7.85 -0.79
N ILE A 44 1.97 7.18 0.18
CA ILE A 44 0.66 6.53 0.06
C ILE A 44 -0.30 7.18 1.06
N PRO A 45 -1.12 8.15 0.63
CA PRO A 45 -2.32 8.52 1.37
C PRO A 45 -3.28 7.32 1.39
N TYR A 46 -3.76 6.96 2.57
CA TYR A 46 -4.72 5.87 2.74
C TYR A 46 -5.78 6.23 3.76
N ALA A 47 -6.98 5.67 3.58
CA ALA A 47 -8.06 5.75 4.53
C ALA A 47 -8.15 4.44 5.33
N MET A 48 -8.64 4.57 6.56
CA MET A 48 -8.76 3.49 7.53
C MET A 48 -10.15 3.51 8.17
N SER A 49 -10.77 2.33 8.17
CA SER A 49 -12.10 2.06 8.73
C SER A 49 -13.21 3.05 8.36
N ASP A 50 -13.13 3.63 7.16
CA ASP A 50 -14.07 4.61 6.58
C ASP A 50 -14.27 5.90 7.39
N ILE A 51 -13.34 6.23 8.30
CA ILE A 51 -13.49 7.37 9.21
C ILE A 51 -12.28 8.30 9.28
N THR A 52 -11.08 7.77 8.99
CA THR A 52 -9.83 8.50 9.19
C THR A 52 -8.92 8.29 7.98
N SER A 53 -7.97 9.19 7.77
CA SER A 53 -6.92 9.06 6.75
C SER A 53 -5.54 9.30 7.34
N GLY A 54 -4.55 8.62 6.78
CA GLY A 54 -3.15 8.67 7.17
C GLY A 54 -2.24 8.64 5.95
N ILE A 55 -0.93 8.68 6.19
CA ILE A 55 0.10 8.60 5.15
C ILE A 55 1.11 7.53 5.57
N ALA A 56 1.37 6.58 4.68
CA ALA A 56 2.49 5.65 4.76
C ALA A 56 3.53 6.01 3.71
N THR A 57 4.80 5.76 3.98
CA THR A 57 5.86 5.89 2.97
C THR A 57 6.73 4.64 2.92
N VAL A 58 7.29 4.36 1.75
CA VAL A 58 8.22 3.25 1.51
C VAL A 58 9.15 3.56 0.34
N SER A 59 10.40 3.10 0.42
CA SER A 59 11.34 3.17 -0.70
C SER A 59 10.80 2.37 -1.91
N VAL A 60 10.79 2.98 -3.09
CA VAL A 60 10.36 2.34 -4.34
C VAL A 60 11.29 1.19 -4.70
N SER A 61 12.61 1.39 -4.56
CA SER A 61 13.60 0.34 -4.77
C SER A 61 13.35 -0.86 -3.85
N ASP A 62 13.22 -0.61 -2.54
CA ASP A 62 13.01 -1.68 -1.56
C ASP A 62 11.69 -2.40 -1.81
N LEU A 63 10.64 -1.67 -2.20
CA LEU A 63 9.35 -2.24 -2.55
C LEU A 63 9.47 -3.20 -3.75
N ILE A 64 10.15 -2.79 -4.82
CA ILE A 64 10.35 -3.62 -6.01
C ILE A 64 11.25 -4.83 -5.68
N ASP A 65 12.30 -4.65 -4.89
CA ASP A 65 13.22 -5.72 -4.49
C ASP A 65 12.53 -6.80 -3.63
N ASN A 66 11.46 -6.42 -2.92
CA ASN A 66 10.63 -7.35 -2.14
C ASN A 66 9.54 -8.07 -2.95
N MET A 67 9.33 -7.69 -4.22
CA MET A 67 8.41 -8.41 -5.11
C MET A 67 9.03 -9.72 -5.57
N ARG A 68 8.22 -10.78 -5.59
CA ARG A 68 8.63 -12.09 -6.11
C ARG A 68 8.16 -12.23 -7.55
N PRO A 69 8.96 -12.87 -8.42
CA PRO A 69 8.48 -13.30 -9.73
C PRO A 69 7.21 -14.15 -9.58
N LEU A 70 6.29 -13.99 -10.52
CA LEU A 70 5.09 -14.82 -10.61
C LEU A 70 5.37 -16.18 -11.27
#